data_AF-A0A2S6H2Z3-F1
#
_entry.id   AF-A0A2S6H2Z3-F1
#
_cell.length_a   1.000
_cell.length_b   1.000
_cell.length_c   1.000
_cell.angle_alpha   90.00
_cell.angle_beta   90.00
_cell.angle_gamma   90.00
#
_symmetry.space_group_name_H-M   'P 1'
#
loop_
_entity.id
_entity.type
_entity.pdbx_description
1 polymer ?
#
loop_
_entity_poly.entity_id
_entity_poly.type
_entity_poly.pdbx_seq_one_letter_code
_entity_poly.pdbx_strand_id
1 'polypeptide(L)'
;MAVTLVVPKSHQTGEYAPQGENAEAIPLEAEAGDIVIWDSRILHATLENSVKRDRWALIATFCRWYIKQGFDYPRAIPESMFETLDDDEKIVYGYCSYTPLDEFDKTEHESRNRK
;
A
#
# COMPACT_ATOMS: atom_id res chain seq x y z
N MET A 1 -20.99 11.24 -0.34
CA MET A 1 -19.88 10.54 -1.03
C MET A 1 -18.86 10.24 0.04
N ALA A 2 -18.37 9.01 0.14
CA ALA A 2 -17.32 8.69 1.11
C ALA A 2 -16.08 9.57 0.86
N VAL A 3 -15.45 10.04 1.93
CA VAL A 3 -14.22 10.82 1.87
C VAL A 3 -13.29 10.35 2.99
N THR A 4 -12.00 10.34 2.72
CA THR A 4 -11.01 10.01 3.75
C THR A 4 -10.85 11.23 4.66
N LEU A 5 -11.02 11.02 5.97
CA LEU A 5 -10.67 12.01 6.98
C LEU A 5 -9.26 11.76 7.48
N VAL A 6 -8.53 12.83 7.80
CA VAL A 6 -7.24 12.75 8.47
C VAL A 6 -7.15 13.75 9.61
N VAL A 7 -6.38 13.40 10.63
CA VAL A 7 -5.97 14.36 11.68
C VAL A 7 -4.57 14.85 11.32
N PRO A 8 -4.42 16.10 10.86
CA PRO A 8 -3.11 16.60 10.44
C PRO A 8 -2.08 16.51 11.58
N LYS A 9 -0.83 16.17 11.22
CA LYS A 9 0.31 16.03 12.15
C LYS A 9 0.17 14.93 13.22
N SER A 10 -0.90 14.14 13.25
CA SER A 10 -1.06 13.09 14.28
C SER A 10 0.04 12.04 14.27
N HIS A 11 0.71 11.82 13.13
CA HIS A 11 1.87 10.93 13.01
C HIS A 11 3.08 11.35 13.87
N GLN A 12 3.07 12.57 14.42
CA GLN A 12 4.12 13.15 15.26
C GLN A 12 3.88 12.91 16.75
N THR A 13 2.68 12.46 17.17
CA THR A 13 2.33 12.33 18.58
C THR A 13 2.98 11.11 19.23
N GLY A 14 3.16 10.03 18.47
CA GLY A 14 3.58 8.74 19.00
C GLY A 14 2.49 8.01 19.81
N GLU A 15 1.28 8.55 19.83
CA GLU A 15 0.15 8.03 20.60
C GLU A 15 -0.82 7.25 19.71
N TYR A 16 -1.56 6.33 20.33
CA TYR A 16 -2.65 5.63 19.65
C TYR A 16 -3.82 6.56 19.35
N ALA A 17 -4.63 6.17 18.36
CA ALA A 17 -5.87 6.87 18.05
C ALA A 17 -6.78 6.90 19.30
N PRO A 18 -7.26 8.08 19.73
CA PRO A 18 -8.31 8.13 20.75
C PRO A 18 -9.57 7.44 20.21
N GLN A 19 -10.37 6.87 21.11
CA GLN A 19 -11.66 6.30 20.75
C GLN A 19 -12.69 7.41 20.53
N GLY A 20 -13.52 7.27 19.49
CA GLY A 20 -14.62 8.19 19.19
C GLY A 20 -14.31 9.22 18.11
N GLU A 21 -15.18 10.22 18.00
CA GLU A 21 -15.03 11.30 17.01
C GLU A 21 -13.84 12.20 17.35
N ASN A 22 -13.12 12.64 16.31
CA ASN A 22 -12.02 13.57 16.45
C ASN A 22 -12.36 14.89 15.76
N ALA A 23 -12.52 15.96 16.55
CA ALA A 23 -12.90 17.29 16.06
C ALA A 23 -11.82 17.94 15.18
N GLU A 24 -10.58 17.45 15.23
CA GLU A 24 -9.46 17.93 14.40
C GLU A 24 -9.38 17.20 13.06
N ALA A 25 -10.23 16.19 12.84
CA ALA A 25 -10.26 15.46 11.59
C ALA A 25 -10.80 16.36 10.45
N ILE A 26 -10.05 16.42 9.36
CA ILE A 26 -10.42 17.17 8.16
C ILE A 26 -10.61 16.23 6.96
N PRO A 27 -11.54 16.52 6.04
CA PRO A 27 -11.70 15.73 4.83
C PRO A 27 -10.55 15.97 3.84
N LEU A 28 -10.12 14.89 3.19
CA LEU A 28 -9.22 14.93 2.03
C LEU A 28 -10.04 14.87 0.75
N GLU A 29 -10.32 16.04 0.21
CA GLU A 29 -11.00 16.20 -1.07
C GLU A 29 -9.96 16.06 -2.20
N ALA A 30 -10.23 15.15 -3.13
CA ALA A 30 -9.38 14.84 -4.27
C ALA A 30 -10.26 14.54 -5.48
N GLU A 31 -9.83 15.01 -6.65
CA GLU A 31 -10.46 14.74 -7.93
C GLU A 31 -9.77 13.60 -8.68
N ALA A 32 -10.38 13.14 -9.78
CA ALA A 32 -9.76 12.11 -10.61
C ALA A 32 -8.46 12.65 -11.22
N GLY A 33 -7.34 12.00 -10.90
CA GLY A 33 -6.00 12.44 -11.30
C GLY A 33 -5.17 13.00 -10.15
N ASP A 34 -5.79 13.38 -9.03
CA ASP A 34 -5.08 13.77 -7.83
C ASP A 34 -4.45 12.55 -7.13
N ILE A 35 -3.28 12.78 -6.53
CA ILE A 35 -2.59 11.79 -5.71
C ILE A 35 -2.47 12.34 -4.30
N VAL A 36 -2.87 11.51 -3.35
CA VAL A 36 -2.73 11.81 -1.92
C VAL A 36 -1.67 10.90 -1.32
N ILE A 37 -0.66 11.49 -0.68
CA ILE A 37 0.46 10.78 -0.07
C ILE A 37 0.53 11.17 1.41
N TRP A 38 0.59 10.19 2.30
CA TRP A 38 0.74 10.43 3.74
C TRP A 38 1.60 9.36 4.42
N ASP A 39 2.09 9.68 5.62
CA ASP A 39 2.76 8.74 6.53
C ASP A 39 1.75 7.74 7.11
N SER A 40 2.11 6.45 7.17
CA SER A 40 1.19 5.39 7.61
C SER A 40 0.70 5.52 9.06
N ARG A 41 1.37 6.35 9.88
CA ARG A 41 0.99 6.65 11.27
C ARG A 41 -0.02 7.80 11.38
N ILE A 42 -0.42 8.42 10.27
CA ILE A 42 -1.49 9.43 10.33
C ILE A 42 -2.80 8.76 10.75
N LEU A 43 -3.50 9.42 11.68
CA LEU A 43 -4.82 8.99 12.09
C LEU A 43 -5.77 9.34 10.96
N HIS A 44 -6.50 8.34 10.47
CA HIS A 44 -7.40 8.49 9.34
C HIS A 44 -8.64 7.62 9.51
N ALA A 45 -9.73 8.05 8.87
CA ALA A 45 -10.99 7.32 8.85
C ALA A 45 -11.67 7.52 7.50
N THR A 46 -12.75 6.79 7.23
CA THR A 46 -13.58 7.03 6.04
C THR A 46 -14.97 7.45 6.49
N LEU A 47 -15.47 8.57 5.96
CA LEU A 47 -16.87 8.96 6.18
C LEU A 47 -17.82 8.01 5.47
N GLU A 48 -18.98 7.80 6.07
CA GLU A 48 -20.06 7.03 5.48
C GLU A 48 -20.44 7.58 4.09
N ASN A 49 -20.63 6.67 3.13
CA ASN A 49 -21.12 7.07 1.83
C ASN A 49 -22.62 7.32 1.85
N SER A 50 -23.02 8.55 2.16
CA SER A 50 -24.43 8.97 2.14
C SER A 50 -25.08 9.04 0.75
N VAL A 51 -24.33 8.78 -0.32
CA VAL A 51 -24.82 8.89 -1.71
C VAL A 51 -24.77 7.50 -2.35
N LYS A 52 -25.79 7.14 -3.14
CA LYS A 52 -25.89 5.85 -3.86
C LYS A 52 -24.96 5.75 -5.09
N ARG A 53 -23.72 6.21 -4.97
CA ARG A 53 -22.70 6.12 -6.02
C ARG A 53 -21.41 5.57 -5.45
N ASP A 54 -20.76 4.72 -6.21
CA ASP A 54 -19.47 4.17 -5.82
C ASP A 54 -18.38 5.23 -5.86
N ARG A 55 -17.39 5.07 -4.99
CA ARG A 55 -16.17 5.89 -4.97
C ARG A 55 -14.97 4.97 -5.13
N TRP A 56 -14.41 4.94 -6.32
CA TRP A 56 -13.21 4.18 -6.63
C TRP A 56 -11.96 4.92 -6.16
N ALA A 57 -11.02 4.17 -5.61
CA ALA A 57 -9.69 4.65 -5.26
C ALA A 57 -8.68 3.51 -5.46
N LEU A 58 -7.49 3.84 -5.94
CA LEU A 58 -6.35 2.93 -5.96
C LEU A 58 -5.49 3.22 -4.73
N ILE A 59 -5.25 2.21 -3.89
CA ILE A 59 -4.43 2.34 -2.69
C ILE A 59 -3.13 1.56 -2.93
N ALA A 60 -2.01 2.27 -2.92
CA ALA A 60 -0.67 1.69 -3.01
C ALA A 60 0.10 1.98 -1.72
N THR A 61 0.45 0.93 -0.98
CA THR A 61 1.22 1.03 0.27
C THR A 61 2.66 0.64 0.03
N PHE A 62 3.57 1.60 0.18
CA PHE A 62 5.00 1.35 0.13
C PHE A 62 5.56 1.15 1.54
N CYS A 63 6.43 0.16 1.70
CA CYS A 63 7.09 -0.14 2.97
C CYS A 63 8.60 -0.24 2.78
N ARG A 64 9.33 -0.36 3.89
CA ARG A 64 10.78 -0.56 3.84
C ARG A 64 11.08 -1.95 3.23
N TRP A 65 12.17 -2.05 2.49
CA TRP A 65 12.58 -3.25 1.75
C TRP A 65 12.66 -4.55 2.59
N TYR A 66 12.86 -4.44 3.90
CA TYR A 66 12.91 -5.57 4.83
C TYR A 66 11.53 -6.00 5.37
N ILE A 67 10.46 -5.25 5.07
CA ILE A 67 9.10 -5.63 5.43
C ILE A 67 8.54 -6.53 4.35
N LYS A 68 7.96 -7.65 4.76
CA LYS A 68 7.38 -8.60 3.83
C LYS A 68 6.10 -8.05 3.20
N GLN A 69 6.01 -8.14 1.87
CA GLN A 69 4.81 -7.76 1.15
C GLN A 69 3.64 -8.67 1.53
N GLY A 70 2.44 -8.10 1.65
CA GLY A 70 1.21 -8.87 1.93
C GLY A 70 0.69 -9.67 0.72
N PHE A 71 1.22 -9.41 -0.47
CA PHE A 71 0.88 -10.11 -1.70
C PHE A 71 2.15 -10.45 -2.48
N ASP A 72 2.15 -11.61 -3.13
CA ASP A 72 3.29 -12.12 -3.88
C ASP A 72 3.24 -11.67 -5.35
N TYR A 73 3.48 -10.38 -5.57
CA TYR A 73 3.49 -9.78 -6.90
C TYR A 73 4.42 -10.51 -7.88
N PRO A 74 5.65 -10.91 -7.52
CA PRO A 74 6.55 -11.58 -8.46
C PRO A 74 6.03 -12.91 -9.01
N ARG A 75 5.10 -13.59 -8.32
CA ARG A 75 4.43 -14.81 -8.82
C ARG A 75 3.09 -14.52 -9.48
N ALA A 76 2.43 -13.41 -9.12
CA ALA A 76 1.12 -13.05 -9.66
C ALA A 76 1.19 -12.28 -11.00
N ILE A 77 2.29 -11.59 -11.26
CA ILE A 77 2.48 -10.78 -12.47
C ILE A 77 2.91 -11.67 -13.65
N PRO A 78 2.26 -11.57 -14.82
CA PRO A 78 2.67 -12.30 -16.02
C PRO A 78 4.09 -11.94 -16.45
N GLU A 79 4.80 -12.90 -17.04
CA GLU A 79 6.16 -12.70 -17.55
C GLU A 79 6.24 -11.58 -18.59
N SER A 80 5.23 -11.45 -19.45
CA SER A 80 5.15 -10.37 -20.44
C SER A 80 5.15 -8.97 -19.81
N MET A 81 4.66 -8.82 -18.57
CA MET A 81 4.76 -7.55 -17.86
C MET A 81 6.16 -7.39 -17.24
N PHE A 82 6.71 -8.44 -16.63
CA PHE A 82 8.06 -8.41 -16.06
C PHE A 82 9.12 -7.96 -17.07
N GLU A 83 9.03 -8.44 -18.31
CA GLU A 83 9.96 -8.08 -19.40
C GLU A 83 9.92 -6.60 -19.77
N THR A 84 8.82 -5.90 -19.46
CA THR A 84 8.67 -4.46 -19.73
C THR A 84 9.19 -3.57 -18.61
N LEU A 85 9.46 -4.14 -17.43
CA LEU A 85 9.87 -3.38 -16.25
C LEU A 85 11.37 -3.09 -16.25
N ASP A 86 11.73 -1.91 -15.80
CA ASP A 86 13.11 -1.59 -15.44
C ASP A 86 13.52 -2.17 -14.07
N ASP A 87 14.77 -1.99 -13.68
CA ASP A 87 15.30 -2.56 -12.43
C ASP A 87 14.69 -1.91 -11.18
N ASP A 88 14.37 -0.61 -11.22
CA ASP A 88 13.75 0.09 -10.09
C ASP A 88 12.30 -0.35 -9.91
N GLU A 89 11.56 -0.52 -11.01
CA GLU A 89 10.20 -1.04 -11.02
C GLU A 89 10.16 -2.49 -10.49
N LYS A 90 11.11 -3.34 -10.92
CA LYS A 90 11.25 -4.71 -10.38
C LYS A 90 11.50 -4.72 -8.88
N ILE A 91 12.28 -3.76 -8.37
CA ILE A 91 12.49 -3.61 -6.92
C ILE A 91 11.17 -3.25 -6.23
N VAL A 92 10.37 -2.34 -6.79
CA VAL A 92 9.05 -1.96 -6.25
C VAL A 92 8.09 -3.15 -6.18
N TYR A 93 8.06 -4.00 -7.21
CA TYR A 93 7.27 -5.24 -7.19
C TYR A 93 7.87 -6.33 -6.29
N GLY A 94 9.04 -6.10 -5.72
CA GLY A 94 9.72 -6.98 -4.77
C GLY A 94 10.28 -8.25 -5.38
N TYR A 95 10.76 -8.16 -6.62
CA TYR A 95 11.58 -9.22 -7.26
C TYR A 95 12.90 -9.48 -6.51
N CYS A 96 13.26 -8.63 -5.54
CA CYS A 96 14.39 -8.83 -4.63
C CYS A 96 14.00 -9.49 -3.28
N SER A 97 12.73 -9.81 -3.05
CA SER A 97 12.22 -10.34 -1.77
C SER A 97 11.12 -11.39 -1.98
N TYR A 98 11.47 -12.51 -2.61
CA TYR A 98 10.54 -13.62 -2.85
C TYR A 98 10.02 -14.23 -1.54
N THR A 99 8.73 -14.59 -1.53
CA THR A 99 8.11 -15.28 -0.39
C THR A 99 8.45 -16.76 -0.46
N PRO A 100 8.90 -17.41 0.62
CA PRO A 100 8.94 -18.86 0.66
C PRO A 100 7.55 -19.43 0.33
N LEU A 101 7.47 -20.48 -0.48
CA LEU A 101 6.23 -21.18 -0.76
C LEU A 101 5.71 -21.94 0.46
N ASP A 102 6.63 -22.50 1.24
CA ASP A 102 6.38 -23.32 2.41
C ASP A 102 7.62 -23.29 3.33
N GLU A 103 7.58 -24.05 4.43
CA GLU A 103 8.65 -24.17 5.41
C GLU A 103 9.93 -24.84 4.88
N PHE A 104 9.86 -25.48 3.72
CA PHE A 104 10.98 -26.17 3.06
C PHE A 104 11.58 -25.35 1.90
N ASP A 105 10.87 -24.33 1.42
CA ASP A 105 11.34 -23.41 0.38
C ASP A 105 12.44 -22.51 0.94
N LYS A 106 13.67 -23.01 0.88
CA LYS A 106 14.86 -22.20 1.13
C LYS A 106 14.93 -21.16 0.03
N THR A 107 14.82 -19.89 0.41
CA THR A 107 15.16 -18.76 -0.45
C THR A 107 16.69 -18.71 -0.63
N GLU A 108 17.24 -19.68 -1.35
CA GLU A 108 18.60 -19.58 -1.84
C GLU A 108 18.62 -18.63 -3.03
N HIS A 109 19.56 -17.68 -3.00
CA HIS A 109 19.80 -16.68 -4.05
C HIS A 109 20.40 -17.29 -5.33
N GLU A 110 20.17 -18.58 -5.58
CA GLU A 110 20.44 -19.13 -6.90
C GLU A 110 19.34 -18.62 -7.82
N SER A 111 19.76 -17.87 -8.83
CA SER A 111 18.95 -17.55 -10.00
C SER A 111 18.28 -18.82 -10.49
N ARG A 112 17.05 -19.09 -10.02
CA ARG A 112 16.21 -20.15 -10.56
C ARG A 112 16.14 -19.86 -12.05
N ASN A 113 16.85 -20.67 -12.83
CA ASN A 113 16.70 -20.78 -14.28
C ASN A 113 15.21 -21.00 -14.54
N ARG A 114 14.48 -19.91 -14.80
CA ARG A 114 13.09 -19.97 -15.22
C ARG A 114 13.12 -20.29 -16.71
N LYS A 115 12.60 -21.48 -17.03
CA LYS A 115 12.36 -21.95 -18.39
C LYS A 115 11.14 -21.26 -18.98
#